data_AF-A0ABD7GP69-F1
#
_entry.id   AF-A0ABD7GP69-F1
#
_cell.length_a   1.000
_cell.length_b   1.000
_cell.length_c   1.000
_cell.angle_alpha   90.00
_cell.angle_beta   90.00
_cell.angle_gamma   90.00
#
_symmetry.space_group_name_H-M   'P 1'
#
loop_
_entity.id
_entity.type
_entity.pdbx_description
1 polymer ?
#
loop_
_entity_poly.entity_id
_entity_poly.type
_entity_poly.pdbx_seq_one_letter_code
_entity_poly.pdbx_strand_id
1 'polypeptide(L)'
;GLGTVATKNVGTGSGQIPDMSSFNTGNTNSFRLPTGHFVQIGSGQTISGGFTQSYPTPFPNICQALVGVVYSTLGVRAFIATNTSDRTAANMNVVDQNGNGINVTVGYIAIGR
;
A
#
# COMPACT_ATOMS: atom_id res chain seq x y z
N GLY A 1 -3.31 -31.85 -14.07
CA GLY A 1 -3.29 -31.27 -15.43
C GLY A 1 -4.24 -30.08 -15.50
N LEU A 2 -4.02 -29.16 -16.44
CA LEU A 2 -4.75 -27.87 -16.53
C LEU A 2 -6.19 -28.00 -17.12
N GLY A 3 -6.61 -29.18 -17.60
CA GLY A 3 -7.97 -29.41 -18.08
C GLY A 3 -8.39 -28.47 -19.22
N THR A 4 -9.65 -28.01 -19.21
CA THR A 4 -10.19 -27.06 -20.20
C THR A 4 -9.58 -25.66 -20.12
N VAL A 5 -8.75 -25.39 -19.10
CA VAL A 5 -8.02 -24.11 -19.00
C VAL A 5 -6.91 -24.04 -20.04
N ALA A 6 -6.34 -25.17 -20.46
CA ALA A 6 -5.26 -25.20 -21.45
C ALA A 6 -5.67 -24.65 -22.83
N THR A 7 -6.97 -24.59 -23.14
CA THR A 7 -7.50 -24.07 -24.40
C THR A 7 -8.00 -22.63 -24.30
N LYS A 8 -7.88 -21.99 -23.13
CA LYS A 8 -8.36 -20.63 -22.90
C LYS A 8 -7.29 -19.61 -23.31
N ASN A 9 -7.74 -18.54 -23.95
CA ASN A 9 -6.89 -17.40 -24.26
C ASN A 9 -6.53 -16.62 -22.99
N VAL A 10 -5.39 -15.94 -23.01
CA VAL A 10 -4.95 -15.00 -21.96
C VAL A 10 -5.51 -13.61 -22.27
N GLY A 11 -6.13 -12.96 -21.29
CA GLY A 11 -6.73 -11.63 -21.44
C GLY A 11 -7.66 -11.26 -20.28
N THR A 12 -8.46 -10.21 -20.46
CA THR A 12 -9.41 -9.70 -19.44
C THR A 12 -10.88 -10.07 -19.73
N GLY A 13 -11.14 -10.81 -20.82
CA GLY A 13 -12.47 -11.22 -21.24
C GLY A 13 -13.07 -12.37 -20.43
N SER A 14 -14.40 -12.52 -20.52
CA SER A 14 -15.10 -13.63 -19.86
C SER A 14 -14.56 -14.98 -20.34
N GLY A 15 -14.31 -15.88 -19.40
CA GLY A 15 -13.81 -17.22 -19.70
C GLY A 15 -12.34 -17.29 -20.12
N GLN A 16 -11.59 -16.19 -20.06
CA GLN A 16 -10.15 -16.15 -20.31
C GLN A 16 -9.32 -16.42 -19.03
N ILE A 17 -8.05 -16.74 -19.22
CA ILE A 17 -7.04 -16.72 -18.15
C ILE A 17 -6.65 -15.24 -17.95
N PRO A 18 -6.77 -14.68 -16.73
CA PRO A 18 -6.40 -13.30 -16.47
C PRO A 18 -4.98 -12.98 -16.93
N ASP A 19 -4.83 -11.94 -17.75
CA ASP A 19 -3.52 -11.41 -18.12
C ASP A 19 -2.95 -10.48 -17.03
N MET A 20 -1.74 -9.97 -17.26
CA MET A 20 -1.05 -9.05 -16.34
C MET A 20 -1.82 -7.73 -16.12
N SER A 21 -2.60 -7.27 -17.11
CA SER A 21 -3.37 -6.03 -16.99
C SER A 21 -4.49 -6.14 -15.95
N SER A 22 -4.95 -7.36 -15.65
CA SER A 22 -5.93 -7.65 -14.60
C SER A 22 -5.45 -7.29 -13.19
N PHE A 23 -4.13 -7.16 -13.00
CA PHE A 23 -3.50 -6.77 -11.73
C PHE A 23 -3.12 -5.29 -11.69
N ASN A 24 -3.23 -4.58 -12.81
CA ASN A 24 -2.90 -3.16 -12.89
C ASN A 24 -4.07 -2.31 -12.36
N THR A 25 -3.74 -1.26 -11.62
CA THR A 25 -4.71 -0.29 -11.08
C THR A 25 -4.78 1.00 -11.90
N GLY A 26 -3.96 1.11 -12.95
CA GLY A 26 -3.78 2.33 -13.75
C GLY A 26 -2.82 3.35 -13.12
N ASN A 27 -2.30 3.07 -11.92
CA ASN A 27 -1.41 3.95 -11.18
C ASN A 27 -0.06 3.28 -10.90
N THR A 28 0.99 4.09 -10.79
CA THR A 28 2.28 3.64 -10.27
C THR A 28 2.15 3.36 -8.76
N ASN A 29 2.92 2.39 -8.27
CA ASN A 29 2.93 2.00 -6.86
C ASN A 29 1.63 1.36 -6.33
N SER A 30 0.80 0.79 -7.20
CA SER A 30 -0.38 0.04 -6.76
C SER A 30 -0.73 -1.11 -7.70
N PHE A 31 -1.17 -2.23 -7.12
CA PHE A 31 -1.65 -3.39 -7.85
C PHE A 31 -2.88 -3.98 -7.18
N ARG A 32 -3.67 -4.72 -7.97
CA ARG A 32 -4.92 -5.34 -7.55
C ARG A 32 -4.76 -6.85 -7.49
N LEU A 33 -5.32 -7.47 -6.46
CA LEU A 33 -5.42 -8.90 -6.31
C LEU A 33 -6.74 -9.42 -6.90
N PRO A 34 -6.80 -10.67 -7.39
CA PRO A 34 -8.01 -11.24 -7.97
C PRO A 34 -9.23 -11.25 -7.03
N THR A 35 -8.99 -11.21 -5.72
CA THR A 35 -10.02 -11.13 -4.68
C THR A 35 -10.63 -9.73 -4.52
N GLY A 36 -10.23 -8.77 -5.35
CA GLY A 36 -10.72 -7.39 -5.33
C GLY A 36 -9.96 -6.45 -4.41
N HIS A 37 -8.97 -6.94 -3.66
CA HIS A 37 -8.13 -6.12 -2.79
C HIS A 37 -7.09 -5.35 -3.59
N PHE A 38 -6.72 -4.18 -3.11
CA PHE A 38 -5.66 -3.33 -3.62
C PHE A 38 -4.50 -3.37 -2.63
N VAL A 39 -3.28 -3.42 -3.17
CA VAL A 39 -2.06 -3.17 -2.42
C VAL A 39 -1.45 -1.90 -2.99
N GLN A 40 -1.19 -0.94 -2.12
CA GLN A 40 -0.66 0.36 -2.49
C GLN A 40 0.56 0.67 -1.65
N ILE A 41 1.61 1.17 -2.30
CA ILE A 41 2.85 1.54 -1.65
C ILE A 41 3.13 3.02 -1.88
N GLY A 42 3.83 3.64 -0.95
CA GLY A 42 4.20 5.03 -1.07
C GLY A 42 5.30 5.39 -0.11
N SER A 43 5.86 6.59 -0.28
CA SER A 43 6.92 7.10 0.56
C SER A 43 6.95 8.61 0.61
N GLY A 44 7.65 9.13 1.62
CA GLY A 44 7.91 10.55 1.77
C GLY A 44 8.69 10.83 3.05
N GLN A 45 8.56 12.03 3.57
CA GLN A 45 9.22 12.43 4.81
C GLN A 45 8.17 12.82 5.86
N THR A 46 8.47 12.50 7.11
CA THR A 46 7.67 12.98 8.24
C THR A 46 7.99 14.45 8.54
N ILE A 47 6.99 15.17 9.03
CA ILE A 47 7.11 16.55 9.51
C ILE A 47 6.65 16.56 10.97
N SER A 48 7.56 16.88 11.89
CA SER A 48 7.33 16.81 13.33
C SER A 48 6.78 15.44 13.79
N GLY A 49 7.25 14.36 13.15
CA GLY A 49 6.77 13.00 13.39
C GLY A 49 5.46 12.63 12.67
N GLY A 50 4.75 13.55 12.05
CA GLY A 50 3.54 13.24 11.28
C GLY A 50 3.86 12.87 9.83
N PHE A 51 3.17 11.86 9.31
CA PHE A 51 3.16 11.52 7.88
C PHE A 51 1.72 11.38 7.40
N THR A 52 1.39 12.07 6.32
CA THR A 52 0.10 11.93 5.63
C THR A 52 0.31 12.00 4.13
N GLN A 53 -0.18 10.99 3.41
CA GLN A 53 -0.05 10.91 1.97
C GLN A 53 -1.30 10.26 1.38
N SER A 54 -1.94 10.90 0.40
CA SER A 54 -3.06 10.30 -0.33
C SER A 54 -2.62 9.03 -1.05
N TYR A 55 -3.48 8.01 -1.02
CA TYR A 55 -3.24 6.80 -1.81
C TYR A 55 -3.37 7.09 -3.31
N PRO A 56 -2.60 6.41 -4.17
CA PRO A 56 -2.76 6.51 -5.63
C PRO A 56 -4.21 6.23 -6.09
N THR A 57 -4.90 5.31 -5.41
CA THR A 57 -6.31 5.01 -5.64
C THR A 57 -7.01 4.89 -4.27
N PRO A 58 -8.07 5.67 -3.97
CA PRO A 58 -8.81 5.49 -2.74
C PRO A 58 -9.38 4.07 -2.63
N PHE A 59 -9.30 3.46 -1.45
CA PHE A 59 -9.92 2.15 -1.20
C PHE A 59 -11.45 2.29 -1.25
N PRO A 60 -12.16 1.53 -2.09
CA PRO A 60 -13.61 1.67 -2.25
C PRO A 60 -14.43 1.52 -0.96
N ASN A 61 -14.05 0.63 -0.05
CA ASN A 61 -14.74 0.38 1.21
C ASN A 61 -13.89 0.76 2.43
N ILE A 62 -12.69 0.18 2.57
CA ILE A 62 -11.86 0.24 3.77
C ILE A 62 -10.37 -0.01 3.47
N CYS A 63 -9.49 0.75 4.13
CA CYS A 63 -8.09 0.36 4.33
C CYS A 63 -8.01 -0.62 5.50
N GLN A 64 -7.76 -1.90 5.22
CA GLN A 64 -7.77 -2.96 6.24
C GLN A 64 -6.45 -3.03 7.01
N ALA A 65 -5.34 -2.73 6.35
CA ALA A 65 -4.03 -2.71 6.96
C ALA A 65 -3.22 -1.55 6.38
N LEU A 66 -2.60 -0.79 7.27
CA LEU A 66 -1.55 0.17 6.94
C LEU A 66 -0.31 -0.28 7.71
N VAL A 67 0.80 -0.46 7.00
CA VAL A 67 2.08 -0.83 7.59
C VAL A 67 3.09 0.23 7.18
N GLY A 68 3.58 0.99 8.14
CA GLY A 68 4.66 1.94 7.92
C GLY A 68 6.02 1.31 8.14
N VAL A 69 7.02 1.82 7.43
CA VAL A 69 8.43 1.49 7.62
C VAL A 69 9.26 2.78 7.65
N VAL A 70 10.23 2.85 8.54
CA VAL A 70 11.27 3.88 8.49
C VAL A 70 12.45 3.30 7.75
N TYR A 71 12.93 4.00 6.74
CA TYR A 71 14.22 3.72 6.11
C TYR A 71 14.98 5.03 6.02
N SER A 72 15.77 5.28 7.06
CA SER A 72 16.55 6.49 7.21
C SER A 72 18.04 6.15 7.28
N THR A 73 18.87 7.16 7.53
CA THR A 73 20.30 6.99 7.76
C THR A 73 20.56 6.05 8.94
N LEU A 74 21.68 5.33 8.89
CA LEU A 74 22.10 4.40 9.94
C LEU A 74 22.05 5.03 11.33
N GLY A 75 21.57 4.27 12.32
CA GLY A 75 21.57 4.65 13.74
C GLY A 75 20.28 5.31 14.24
N VAL A 76 19.31 5.61 13.38
CA VAL A 76 18.00 6.12 13.80
C VAL A 76 17.18 5.01 14.45
N ARG A 77 16.70 5.26 15.68
CA ARG A 77 15.72 4.42 16.37
C ARG A 77 14.37 5.12 16.28
N ALA A 78 13.41 4.48 15.64
CA ALA A 78 12.09 5.04 15.41
C ALA A 78 11.01 4.00 15.68
N PHE A 79 9.91 4.47 16.26
CA PHE A 79 8.67 3.71 16.41
C PHE A 79 7.60 4.33 15.52
N ILE A 80 6.87 3.50 14.79
CA ILE A 80 5.75 3.93 13.95
C ILE A 80 4.45 3.51 14.61
N ALA A 81 3.53 4.45 14.74
CA ALA A 81 2.13 4.21 15.06
C ALA A 81 1.27 4.62 13.86
N THR A 82 0.62 3.64 13.23
CA THR A 82 -0.36 3.93 12.17
C THR A 82 -1.66 4.40 12.81
N ASN A 83 -2.17 5.55 12.36
CA ASN A 83 -3.45 6.07 12.86
C ASN A 83 -4.61 5.27 12.27
N THR A 84 -5.83 5.55 12.76
CA THR A 84 -7.07 4.95 12.26
C THR A 84 -7.07 4.99 10.74
N SER A 85 -7.18 3.81 10.13
CA SER A 85 -6.98 3.64 8.69
C SER A 85 -8.08 4.35 7.91
N ASP A 86 -7.71 5.44 7.22
CA ASP A 86 -8.55 6.14 6.26
C ASP A 86 -8.53 5.37 4.92
N ARG A 87 -9.64 5.42 4.18
CA ARG A 87 -9.72 4.89 2.82
C ARG A 87 -8.98 5.73 1.79
N THR A 88 -8.71 7.00 2.09
CA THR A 88 -8.17 7.98 1.12
C THR A 88 -6.69 8.28 1.31
N ALA A 89 -6.16 8.13 2.53
CA ALA A 89 -4.78 8.49 2.84
C ALA A 89 -4.12 7.53 3.84
N ALA A 90 -2.81 7.35 3.66
CA ALA A 90 -1.94 6.78 4.68
C ALA A 90 -1.68 7.84 5.74
N ASN A 91 -1.93 7.52 7.01
CA ASN A 91 -1.72 8.43 8.12
C ASN A 91 -0.97 7.72 9.25
N MET A 92 0.20 8.25 9.61
CA MET A 92 1.10 7.62 10.58
C MET A 92 1.83 8.66 11.41
N ASN A 93 2.15 8.30 12.65
CA ASN A 93 3.05 9.03 13.53
C ASN A 93 4.35 8.25 13.70
N VAL A 94 5.46 8.96 13.74
CA VAL A 94 6.80 8.43 13.90
C VAL A 94 7.52 9.19 15.00
N VAL A 95 7.98 8.45 15.99
CA VAL A 95 8.63 9.00 17.17
C VAL A 95 9.98 8.34 17.43
N ASP A 96 10.88 9.04 18.11
CA ASP A 96 12.10 8.48 18.65
C ASP A 96 11.86 7.59 19.89
N GLN A 97 12.94 7.07 20.47
CA GLN A 97 12.90 6.27 21.70
C GLN A 97 12.34 6.99 22.94
N ASN A 98 12.25 8.31 22.91
CA ASN A 98 11.74 9.15 23.98
C ASN A 98 10.30 9.63 23.70
N GLY A 99 9.71 9.25 22.56
CA GLY A 99 8.38 9.67 22.14
C GLY A 99 8.33 11.02 21.41
N ASN A 100 9.46 11.62 21.05
CA ASN A 100 9.48 12.88 20.30
C ASN A 100 9.22 12.64 18.81
N GLY A 101 8.39 13.47 18.18
CA GLY A 101 8.18 13.43 16.74
C GLY A 101 9.46 13.76 15.97
N ILE A 102 9.83 12.91 15.02
CA ILE A 102 11.07 13.04 14.24
C ILE A 102 10.82 13.29 12.76
N ASN A 103 11.77 13.95 12.09
CA ASN A 103 11.76 14.17 10.64
C ASN A 103 12.66 13.12 9.96
N VAL A 104 12.05 12.12 9.35
CA VAL A 104 12.74 10.98 8.73
C VAL A 104 12.00 10.53 7.49
N THR A 105 12.72 9.85 6.59
CA THR A 105 12.12 9.20 5.43
C THR A 105 11.37 7.95 5.85
N VAL A 106 10.14 7.82 5.35
CA VAL A 106 9.26 6.70 5.62
C VAL A 106 8.63 6.18 4.34
N GLY A 107 8.23 4.91 4.38
CA GLY A 107 7.35 4.32 3.38
C GLY A 107 6.20 3.60 4.05
N TYR A 108 5.25 3.18 3.22
CA TYR A 108 4.14 2.38 3.67
C TYR A 108 3.75 1.32 2.64
N ILE A 109 3.10 0.28 3.15
CA ILE A 109 2.27 -0.66 2.39
C ILE A 109 0.87 -0.59 2.99
N ALA A 110 -0.11 -0.30 2.16
CA ALA A 110 -1.52 -0.28 2.53
C ALA A 110 -2.28 -1.34 1.74
N ILE A 111 -3.16 -2.06 2.42
CA ILE A 111 -3.99 -3.13 1.85
C ILE A 111 -5.44 -2.86 2.20
N GLY A 112 -6.31 -2.92 1.20
CA GLY A 112 -7.72 -2.64 1.38
C GLY A 112 -8.55 -3.01 0.16
N ARG A 113 -9.83 -2.66 0.19
CA ARG A 113 -10.78 -2.88 -0.90
C ARG A 113 -11.92 -1.89 -0.81
#